data_AF-A0A357FT75-F1
#
_entry.id   AF-A0A357FT75-F1
#
_cell.length_a   1.000
_cell.length_b   1.000
_cell.length_c   1.000
_cell.angle_alpha   90.00
_cell.angle_beta   90.00
_cell.angle_gamma   90.00
#
_symmetry.space_group_name_H-M   'P 1'
#
loop_
_entity.id
_entity.type
_entity.pdbx_description
1 polymer ?
#
loop_
_entity_poly.entity_id
_entity_poly.type
_entity_poly.pdbx_seq_one_letter_code
_entity_poly.pdbx_strand_id
1 'polypeptide(L)'
;MVCAAVTYQPAQGQDATLFPSLRDYSNEAIRLHGLAALFPDRVLFEQPQLEIHSESRVAARVEDLPRAIKYIRLYRLNEAKYVLAEFQTHSALILDLRFLKSNYTAVDTLSAFATAKQAKTLATVGTVPADLSISGETSSTVRDFPAIVLCNRETAGPFEAVLHQLQAAGAIIAVGESTAGRTGFYTKASANAWILCGEVRPDSDTSLVGVGFEPRIQLESDAKENYLSYHLYEAGTDILQLLGNEDSSSDSDQASEADSGIIEPDRILQRGVDIISALQILQQQTEL
;
A
#
# COMPACT_ATOMS: atom_id res chain seq x y z
N MET A 1 33.88 -38.87 13.94
CA MET A 1 33.10 -37.68 13.58
C MET A 1 32.27 -37.33 14.81
N VAL A 2 32.70 -36.32 15.57
CA VAL A 2 32.10 -35.97 16.86
C VAL A 2 31.07 -34.88 16.60
N CYS A 3 29.78 -35.22 16.72
CA CYS A 3 28.71 -34.23 16.77
C CYS A 3 28.82 -33.47 18.09
N ALA A 4 29.23 -32.20 18.03
CA ALA A 4 29.14 -31.30 19.17
C ALA A 4 27.67 -30.96 19.41
N ALA A 5 27.06 -31.57 20.42
CA ALA A 5 25.81 -31.10 20.98
C ALA A 5 26.07 -29.75 21.65
N VAL A 6 25.59 -28.66 21.05
CA VAL A 6 25.58 -27.35 21.68
C VAL A 6 24.52 -27.39 22.78
N THR A 7 24.96 -27.55 24.02
CA THR A 7 24.12 -27.40 25.20
C THR A 7 23.80 -25.93 25.40
N TYR A 8 22.51 -25.58 25.36
CA TYR A 8 22.02 -24.25 25.71
C TYR A 8 22.21 -24.06 27.23
N GLN A 9 23.27 -23.36 27.64
CA GLN A 9 23.35 -22.89 29.02
C GLN A 9 22.30 -21.79 29.19
N PRO A 10 21.33 -21.92 30.12
CA PRO A 10 20.52 -20.76 30.49
C PRO A 10 21.47 -19.69 31.01
N ALA A 11 21.17 -18.43 30.73
CA ALA A 11 21.93 -17.30 31.25
C ALA A 11 21.92 -17.34 32.80
N GLN A 12 22.88 -18.06 33.38
CA GLN A 12 23.16 -18.06 34.80
C GLN A 12 23.83 -16.72 35.09
N GLY A 13 23.04 -15.73 35.51
CA GLY A 13 23.60 -14.42 35.86
C GLY A 13 22.62 -13.30 36.18
N GLN A 14 21.32 -13.49 36.00
CA GLN A 14 20.35 -12.47 36.43
C GLN A 14 19.86 -12.76 37.84
N ASP A 15 20.07 -11.81 38.74
CA ASP A 15 19.51 -11.86 40.09
C ASP A 15 17.98 -11.84 39.98
N ALA A 16 17.36 -13.00 40.21
CA ALA A 16 15.91 -13.18 40.09
C ALA A 16 15.12 -12.28 41.06
N THR A 17 15.79 -11.63 42.02
CA THR A 17 15.18 -10.60 42.89
C THR A 17 14.93 -9.28 42.16
N LEU A 18 15.71 -8.96 41.13
CA LEU A 18 15.55 -7.74 40.32
C LEU A 18 14.44 -7.88 39.26
N PHE A 19 14.13 -9.12 38.86
CA PHE A 19 13.12 -9.43 37.84
C PHE A 19 12.17 -10.53 38.34
N PRO A 20 11.40 -10.28 39.42
CA PRO A 20 10.58 -11.32 40.06
C PRO A 20 9.53 -11.92 39.10
N SER A 21 8.95 -11.09 38.22
CA SER A 21 7.96 -11.50 37.22
C SER A 21 8.54 -12.35 36.08
N LEU A 22 9.87 -12.46 35.95
CA LEU A 22 10.50 -13.27 34.89
C LEU A 22 10.19 -14.77 35.06
N ARG A 23 9.87 -15.19 36.29
CA ARG A 23 9.45 -16.55 36.62
C ARG A 23 8.09 -16.93 36.03
N ASP A 24 7.26 -15.94 35.71
CA ASP A 24 5.93 -16.14 35.14
C ASP A 24 6.01 -16.45 33.63
N TYR A 25 7.17 -16.26 33.01
CA TYR A 25 7.41 -16.49 31.59
C TYR A 25 8.25 -17.73 31.37
N SER A 26 7.88 -18.52 30.34
CA SER A 26 8.76 -19.58 29.85
C SER A 26 9.97 -18.98 29.13
N ASN A 27 11.09 -19.72 29.09
CA ASN A 27 12.27 -19.32 28.30
C ASN A 27 11.93 -19.02 26.84
N GLU A 28 10.97 -19.77 26.29
CA GLU A 28 10.48 -19.56 24.93
C GLU A 28 9.73 -18.23 24.79
N ALA A 29 8.84 -17.89 25.75
CA ALA A 29 8.15 -16.61 25.75
C ALA A 29 9.14 -15.44 25.87
N ILE A 30 10.12 -15.53 26.77
CA ILE A 30 11.18 -14.51 26.91
C ILE A 30 11.93 -14.33 25.59
N ARG A 31 12.32 -15.44 24.94
CA ARG A 31 13.00 -15.41 23.64
C ARG A 31 12.14 -14.76 22.55
N LEU A 32 10.85 -15.11 22.48
CA LEU A 32 9.94 -14.55 21.48
C LEU A 32 9.69 -13.05 21.70
N HIS A 33 9.52 -12.61 22.95
CA HIS A 33 9.42 -11.19 23.26
C HIS A 33 10.72 -10.43 22.93
N GLY A 34 11.89 -11.03 23.22
CA GLY A 34 13.18 -10.47 22.82
C GLY A 34 13.35 -10.37 21.31
N LEU A 35 12.95 -11.41 20.57
CA LEU A 35 12.96 -11.38 19.10
C LEU A 35 12.01 -10.33 18.53
N ALA A 36 10.80 -10.20 19.08
CA ALA A 36 9.85 -9.17 18.66
C ALA A 36 10.38 -7.74 18.90
N ALA A 37 11.13 -7.52 19.98
CA ALA A 37 11.74 -6.22 20.26
C ALA A 37 12.88 -5.88 19.29
N LEU A 38 13.67 -6.88 18.87
CA LEU A 38 14.79 -6.69 17.92
C LEU A 38 14.34 -6.66 16.46
N PHE A 39 13.29 -7.41 16.15
CA PHE A 39 12.75 -7.59 14.81
C PHE A 39 11.23 -7.36 14.86
N PRO A 40 10.79 -6.10 15.00
CA PRO A 40 9.37 -5.76 14.95
C PRO A 40 8.77 -6.28 13.64
N ASP A 41 7.49 -6.64 13.69
CA ASP A 41 6.74 -7.24 12.59
C ASP A 41 7.23 -8.60 12.09
N ARG A 42 8.31 -9.18 12.62
CA ARG A 42 8.69 -10.58 12.33
C ARG A 42 8.13 -11.56 13.35
N VAL A 43 7.85 -11.08 14.56
CA VAL A 43 7.17 -11.81 15.61
C VAL A 43 6.05 -10.93 16.15
N LEU A 44 4.82 -11.41 16.07
CA LEU A 44 3.62 -10.71 16.50
C LEU A 44 2.96 -11.47 17.65
N PHE A 45 2.32 -10.77 18.57
CA PHE A 45 1.52 -11.37 19.65
C PHE A 45 0.01 -11.23 19.42
N GLU A 46 -0.35 -10.54 18.34
CA GLU A 46 -1.70 -10.46 17.82
C GLU A 46 -1.75 -11.19 16.49
N GLN A 47 -2.93 -11.71 16.13
CA GLN A 47 -3.10 -12.35 14.84
C GLN A 47 -2.86 -11.32 13.74
N PRO A 48 -1.98 -11.59 12.76
CA PRO A 48 -1.82 -10.73 11.60
C PRO A 48 -3.08 -10.86 10.75
N GLN A 49 -4.04 -9.98 10.99
CA GLN A 49 -5.26 -9.91 10.20
C GLN A 49 -5.01 -9.01 9.01
N LEU A 50 -5.11 -9.58 7.80
CA LEU A 50 -5.36 -8.81 6.59
C LEU A 50 -6.86 -8.91 6.31
N GLU A 51 -7.65 -8.12 7.02
CA GLU A 51 -9.09 -8.08 6.84
C GLU A 51 -9.42 -7.44 5.49
N ILE A 52 -9.78 -8.27 4.52
CA ILE A 52 -10.26 -7.83 3.20
C ILE A 52 -11.75 -7.52 3.36
N HIS A 53 -12.05 -6.34 3.90
CA HIS A 53 -13.41 -5.86 4.03
C HIS A 53 -13.62 -4.71 3.05
N SER A 54 -14.54 -4.91 2.11
CA SER A 54 -15.12 -3.83 1.33
C SER A 54 -16.63 -3.97 1.36
N GLU A 55 -17.31 -2.93 1.81
CA GLU A 55 -18.78 -2.86 1.78
C GLU A 55 -19.32 -2.56 0.37
N SER A 56 -18.42 -2.17 -0.56
CA SER A 56 -18.77 -1.89 -1.94
C SER A 56 -19.23 -3.16 -2.66
N ARG A 57 -20.31 -3.05 -3.44
CA ARG A 57 -20.80 -4.17 -4.25
C ARG A 57 -19.97 -4.37 -5.53
N VAL A 58 -19.18 -3.39 -5.94
CA VAL A 58 -18.39 -3.42 -7.17
C VAL A 58 -16.90 -3.58 -6.88
N ALA A 59 -16.16 -4.16 -7.84
CA ALA A 59 -14.71 -4.36 -7.72
C ALA A 59 -13.92 -3.05 -7.84
N ALA A 60 -14.45 -2.10 -8.61
CA ALA A 60 -13.90 -0.78 -8.81
C ALA A 60 -15.03 0.21 -9.14
N ARG A 61 -14.82 1.49 -8.83
CA ARG A 61 -15.65 2.61 -9.29
C ARG A 61 -14.80 3.48 -10.22
N VAL A 62 -15.38 3.91 -11.33
CA VAL A 62 -14.72 4.76 -12.33
C VAL A 62 -15.45 6.09 -12.40
N GLU A 63 -14.70 7.18 -12.31
CA GLU A 63 -15.23 8.54 -12.38
C GLU A 63 -14.39 9.40 -13.32
N ASP A 64 -15.04 10.41 -13.88
CA ASP A 64 -14.42 11.41 -14.75
C ASP A 64 -14.09 12.66 -13.94
N LEU A 65 -12.82 13.01 -13.93
CA LEU A 65 -12.31 14.25 -13.35
C LEU A 65 -12.03 15.28 -14.46
N PRO A 66 -11.87 16.57 -14.12
CA PRO A 66 -11.49 17.60 -15.09
C PRO A 66 -10.23 17.21 -15.88
N ARG A 67 -10.06 17.84 -17.06
CA ARG A 67 -8.91 17.60 -17.95
C ARG A 67 -8.80 16.15 -18.45
N ALA A 68 -9.96 15.49 -18.62
CA ALA A 68 -10.09 14.11 -19.10
C ALA A 68 -9.32 13.09 -18.26
N ILE A 69 -9.15 13.37 -16.96
CA ILE A 69 -8.54 12.45 -16.02
C ILE A 69 -9.54 11.35 -15.68
N LYS A 70 -9.16 10.09 -15.88
CA LYS A 70 -9.92 8.95 -15.39
C LYS A 70 -9.44 8.61 -13.99
N TYR A 71 -10.38 8.61 -13.05
CA TYR A 71 -10.16 8.18 -11.68
C TYR A 71 -10.79 6.80 -11.48
N ILE A 72 -9.99 5.84 -11.01
CA ILE A 72 -10.44 4.48 -10.70
C ILE A 72 -10.16 4.20 -9.25
N ARG A 73 -11.23 4.06 -8.46
CA ARG A 73 -11.16 3.56 -7.09
C ARG A 73 -11.21 2.04 -7.09
N LEU A 74 -10.22 1.38 -6.50
CA LEU A 74 -10.18 -0.08 -6.40
C LEU A 74 -10.63 -0.56 -5.03
N TYR A 75 -11.55 -1.52 -5.04
CA TYR A 75 -12.05 -2.19 -3.85
C TYR A 75 -11.58 -3.63 -3.74
N ARG A 76 -11.50 -4.35 -4.88
CA ARG A 76 -11.12 -5.76 -4.95
C ARG A 76 -10.20 -6.03 -6.14
N LEU A 77 -8.91 -6.27 -5.86
CA LEU A 77 -7.86 -6.45 -6.90
C LEU A 77 -8.11 -7.63 -7.83
N ASN A 78 -8.62 -8.74 -7.31
CA ASN A 78 -8.88 -9.97 -8.08
C ASN A 78 -10.03 -9.80 -9.08
N GLU A 79 -10.98 -8.92 -8.81
CA GLU A 79 -12.16 -8.70 -9.65
C GLU A 79 -12.01 -7.47 -10.58
N ALA A 80 -11.10 -6.55 -10.28
CA ALA A 80 -10.91 -5.30 -11.02
C ALA A 80 -10.16 -5.44 -12.35
N LYS A 81 -9.71 -6.66 -12.74
CA LYS A 81 -8.88 -6.89 -13.92
C LYS A 81 -9.46 -6.30 -15.20
N TYR A 82 -10.75 -6.51 -15.46
CA TYR A 82 -11.40 -6.02 -16.68
C TYR A 82 -11.49 -4.49 -16.73
N VAL A 83 -11.81 -3.86 -15.59
CA VAL A 83 -11.86 -2.39 -15.49
C VAL A 83 -10.48 -1.79 -15.71
N LEU A 84 -9.44 -2.37 -15.11
CA LEU A 84 -8.08 -1.88 -15.32
C LEU A 84 -7.61 -2.06 -16.76
N ALA A 85 -7.95 -3.18 -17.41
CA ALA A 85 -7.62 -3.42 -18.82
C ALA A 85 -8.32 -2.43 -19.77
N GLU A 86 -9.57 -2.05 -19.47
CA GLU A 86 -10.33 -1.07 -20.27
C GLU A 86 -9.64 0.29 -20.32
N PHE A 87 -9.07 0.74 -19.20
CA PHE A 87 -8.44 2.06 -19.07
C PHE A 87 -6.90 2.01 -19.10
N GLN A 88 -6.30 0.86 -19.41
CA GLN A 88 -4.86 0.66 -19.30
C GLN A 88 -4.05 1.60 -20.22
N THR A 89 -4.61 2.02 -21.36
CA THR A 89 -3.96 2.93 -22.32
C THR A 89 -4.33 4.39 -22.10
N HIS A 90 -5.21 4.70 -21.15
CA HIS A 90 -5.66 6.06 -20.92
C HIS A 90 -4.52 6.92 -20.36
N SER A 91 -4.20 8.02 -21.04
CA SER A 91 -3.01 8.83 -20.76
C SER A 91 -3.04 9.51 -19.39
N ALA A 92 -4.22 9.91 -18.94
CA ALA A 92 -4.46 10.64 -17.70
C ALA A 92 -5.20 9.75 -16.69
N LEU A 93 -4.48 8.85 -16.01
CA LEU A 93 -5.08 7.83 -15.15
C LEU A 93 -4.64 7.97 -13.69
N ILE A 94 -5.61 8.00 -12.77
CA ILE A 94 -5.41 7.87 -11.32
C ILE A 94 -6.02 6.55 -10.86
N LEU A 95 -5.22 5.73 -10.17
CA LEU A 95 -5.65 4.52 -9.49
C LEU A 95 -5.62 4.77 -7.97
N ASP A 96 -6.78 4.79 -7.32
CA ASP A 96 -6.85 4.93 -5.87
C ASP A 96 -6.86 3.55 -5.19
N LEU A 97 -5.76 3.25 -4.51
CA LEU A 97 -5.52 2.02 -3.73
C LEU A 97 -5.51 2.29 -2.21
N ARG A 98 -5.86 3.50 -1.74
CA ARG A 98 -5.96 3.79 -0.30
C ARG A 98 -6.89 2.79 0.37
N PHE A 99 -6.62 2.31 1.58
CA PHE A 99 -7.47 1.32 2.27
C PHE A 99 -7.68 -0.03 1.54
N LEU A 100 -7.00 -0.26 0.41
CA LEU A 100 -7.09 -1.52 -0.30
C LEU A 100 -6.26 -2.59 0.41
N LYS A 101 -6.91 -3.65 0.85
CA LYS A 101 -6.27 -4.81 1.50
C LYS A 101 -6.46 -6.05 0.65
N SER A 102 -5.41 -6.84 0.43
CA SER A 102 -5.52 -8.04 -0.41
C SER A 102 -4.45 -9.09 -0.13
N ASN A 103 -4.85 -10.37 -0.10
CA ASN A 103 -3.93 -11.50 0.00
C ASN A 103 -3.28 -11.85 -1.35
N TYR A 104 -3.68 -11.18 -2.44
CA TYR A 104 -3.14 -11.41 -3.77
C TYR A 104 -1.95 -10.48 -4.03
N THR A 105 -0.95 -10.97 -4.76
CA THR A 105 0.11 -10.16 -5.36
C THR A 105 -0.39 -9.27 -6.48
N ALA A 106 -1.48 -9.67 -7.15
CA ALA A 106 -2.06 -8.98 -8.29
C ALA A 106 -1.08 -8.68 -9.43
N VAL A 107 -0.05 -9.53 -9.62
CA VAL A 107 0.97 -9.33 -10.67
C VAL A 107 0.31 -9.22 -12.04
N ASP A 108 -0.62 -10.12 -12.37
CA ASP A 108 -1.32 -10.11 -13.67
C ASP A 108 -2.26 -8.90 -13.85
N THR A 109 -2.79 -8.37 -12.76
CA THR A 109 -3.74 -7.25 -12.81
C THR A 109 -3.03 -5.91 -12.90
N LEU A 110 -1.96 -5.73 -12.13
CA LEU A 110 -1.20 -4.48 -12.07
C LEU A 110 -0.09 -4.40 -13.13
N SER A 111 0.39 -5.54 -13.66
CA SER A 111 1.36 -5.56 -14.76
C SER A 111 0.81 -5.00 -16.08
N ALA A 112 -0.51 -4.82 -16.22
CA ALA A 112 -1.10 -4.08 -17.33
C ALA A 112 -0.51 -2.67 -17.49
N PHE A 113 -0.02 -2.08 -16.38
CA PHE A 113 0.63 -0.77 -16.37
C PHE A 113 2.14 -0.82 -16.61
N ALA A 114 2.73 -2.02 -16.70
CA ALA A 114 4.16 -2.20 -16.93
C ALA A 114 4.58 -1.73 -18.33
N THR A 115 5.74 -1.08 -18.42
CA THR A 115 6.38 -0.79 -19.71
C THR A 115 7.02 -2.06 -20.30
N ALA A 116 7.11 -2.18 -21.63
CA ALA A 116 7.54 -3.39 -22.39
C ALA A 116 8.88 -4.03 -21.98
N LYS A 117 9.67 -3.40 -21.12
CA LYS A 117 10.96 -3.93 -20.62
C LYS A 117 10.85 -4.68 -19.29
N GLN A 118 9.67 -4.86 -18.72
CA GLN A 118 9.51 -5.57 -17.44
C GLN A 118 9.09 -7.03 -17.64
N ALA A 119 10.07 -7.95 -17.61
CA ALA A 119 9.82 -9.29 -17.09
C ALA A 119 10.00 -9.21 -15.57
N LYS A 120 8.92 -9.32 -14.80
CA LYS A 120 8.99 -9.12 -13.36
C LYS A 120 8.42 -10.27 -12.57
N THR A 121 9.35 -11.13 -12.17
CA THR A 121 9.15 -12.13 -11.13
C THR A 121 9.42 -11.46 -9.78
N LEU A 122 8.47 -11.55 -8.85
CA LEU A 122 8.67 -11.20 -7.45
C LEU A 122 9.59 -12.24 -6.80
N ALA A 123 10.41 -11.80 -5.86
CA ALA A 123 11.18 -12.72 -5.03
C ALA A 123 10.31 -13.21 -3.87
N THR A 124 10.57 -14.44 -3.43
CA THR A 124 9.94 -15.03 -2.25
C THR A 124 11.01 -15.57 -1.32
N VAL A 125 10.77 -15.43 -0.01
CA VAL A 125 11.62 -16.02 1.02
C VAL A 125 10.74 -16.80 1.98
N GLY A 126 11.17 -18.01 2.36
CA GLY A 126 10.42 -18.86 3.28
C GLY A 126 9.18 -19.52 2.65
N THR A 127 8.16 -19.76 3.46
CA THR A 127 6.92 -20.42 3.07
C THR A 127 5.86 -19.39 2.66
N VAL A 128 5.55 -19.35 1.37
CA VAL A 128 4.46 -18.54 0.79
C VAL A 128 3.35 -19.48 0.26
N PRO A 129 2.09 -19.01 0.15
CA PRO A 129 1.02 -19.80 -0.46
C PRO A 129 1.36 -20.24 -1.89
N ALA A 130 1.12 -21.51 -2.21
CA ALA A 130 1.52 -22.11 -3.48
C ALA A 130 0.71 -21.59 -4.69
N ASP A 131 -0.49 -21.08 -4.44
CA ASP A 131 -1.41 -20.48 -5.40
C ASP A 131 -1.11 -19.00 -5.67
N LEU A 132 -0.08 -18.43 -5.02
CA LEU A 132 0.28 -17.03 -5.20
C LEU A 132 1.02 -16.81 -6.52
N SER A 133 0.41 -16.08 -7.45
CA SER A 133 1.06 -15.66 -8.70
C SER A 133 2.23 -14.72 -8.41
N ILE A 134 3.47 -15.16 -8.63
CA ILE A 134 4.68 -14.35 -8.40
C ILE A 134 5.35 -13.88 -9.69
N SER A 135 4.84 -14.27 -10.84
CA SER A 135 5.34 -13.84 -12.14
C SER A 135 4.14 -13.47 -13.01
N GLY A 136 4.24 -12.34 -13.69
CA GLY A 136 3.25 -11.91 -14.67
C GLY A 136 3.75 -12.04 -16.09
N GLU A 137 2.82 -12.03 -17.03
CA GLU A 137 3.14 -11.90 -18.45
C GLU A 137 3.64 -10.49 -18.77
N THR A 138 4.52 -10.38 -19.76
CA THR A 138 4.95 -9.08 -20.28
C THR A 138 3.78 -8.40 -20.97
N SER A 139 3.37 -7.23 -20.49
CA SER A 139 2.41 -6.39 -21.18
C SER A 139 2.93 -6.02 -22.58
N SER A 140 2.13 -6.27 -23.61
CA SER A 140 2.43 -5.86 -24.99
C SER A 140 2.11 -4.38 -25.24
N THR A 141 1.35 -3.76 -24.35
CA THR A 141 0.93 -2.36 -24.43
C THR A 141 1.78 -1.51 -23.50
N VAL A 142 2.63 -0.66 -24.08
CA VAL A 142 3.41 0.33 -23.35
C VAL A 142 2.59 1.59 -23.21
N ARG A 143 2.44 2.08 -21.98
CA ARG A 143 1.89 3.42 -21.76
C ARG A 143 2.96 4.46 -22.07
N ASP A 144 2.54 5.53 -22.74
CA ASP A 144 3.39 6.70 -22.96
C ASP A 144 3.58 7.52 -21.67
N PHE A 145 2.61 7.43 -20.75
CA PHE A 145 2.62 8.16 -19.48
C PHE A 145 2.38 7.24 -18.28
N PRO A 146 3.10 7.47 -17.16
CA PRO A 146 2.90 6.71 -15.94
C PRO A 146 1.48 6.91 -15.41
N ALA A 147 0.89 5.85 -14.85
CA ALA A 147 -0.33 6.01 -14.06
C ALA A 147 0.00 6.62 -12.69
N ILE A 148 -0.88 7.46 -12.16
CA ILE A 148 -0.78 7.92 -10.78
C ILE A 148 -1.43 6.89 -9.86
N VAL A 149 -0.77 6.51 -8.78
CA VAL A 149 -1.30 5.57 -7.79
C VAL A 149 -1.44 6.26 -6.45
N LEU A 150 -2.64 6.29 -5.86
CA LEU A 150 -2.86 6.82 -4.52
C LEU A 150 -2.78 5.68 -3.51
N CYS A 151 -2.00 5.84 -2.44
CA CYS A 151 -1.85 4.85 -1.39
C CYS A 151 -1.78 5.49 0.00
N ASN A 152 -2.05 4.70 1.03
CA ASN A 152 -1.90 5.14 2.41
C ASN A 152 -1.46 4.00 3.34
N ARG A 153 -1.34 4.31 4.63
CA ARG A 153 -0.99 3.35 5.69
C ARG A 153 -1.92 2.14 5.80
N GLU A 154 -3.13 2.23 5.26
CA GLU A 154 -4.11 1.14 5.26
C GLU A 154 -4.06 0.30 3.97
N THR A 155 -3.35 0.77 2.93
CA THR A 155 -3.03 -0.05 1.75
C THR A 155 -2.11 -1.18 2.18
N ALA A 156 -2.52 -2.44 1.99
CA ALA A 156 -1.83 -3.57 2.59
C ALA A 156 -1.96 -4.88 1.80
N GLY A 157 -0.86 -5.60 1.61
CA GLY A 157 -0.85 -6.94 1.03
C GLY A 157 0.37 -7.24 0.17
N PRO A 158 0.52 -8.47 -0.34
CA PRO A 158 1.64 -8.84 -1.20
C PRO A 158 1.79 -7.99 -2.47
N PHE A 159 0.71 -7.36 -2.94
CA PHE A 159 0.75 -6.45 -4.10
C PHE A 159 1.58 -5.19 -3.87
N GLU A 160 1.89 -4.81 -2.62
CA GLU A 160 2.82 -3.71 -2.31
C GLU A 160 4.18 -3.92 -3.00
N ALA A 161 4.63 -5.18 -3.11
CA ALA A 161 5.85 -5.53 -3.81
C ALA A 161 5.79 -5.25 -5.33
N VAL A 162 4.60 -5.39 -5.93
CA VAL A 162 4.36 -5.06 -7.34
C VAL A 162 4.37 -3.55 -7.53
N LEU A 163 3.78 -2.78 -6.60
CA LEU A 163 3.84 -1.31 -6.65
C LEU A 163 5.29 -0.80 -6.62
N HIS A 164 6.11 -1.35 -5.73
CA HIS A 164 7.54 -1.05 -5.68
C HIS A 164 8.22 -1.28 -7.02
N GLN A 165 7.97 -2.45 -7.62
CA GLN A 165 8.51 -2.79 -8.92
C GLN A 165 8.01 -1.85 -10.04
N LEU A 166 6.73 -1.53 -10.10
CA LEU A 166 6.18 -0.62 -11.12
C LEU A 166 6.77 0.79 -10.98
N GLN A 167 6.87 1.31 -9.76
CA GLN A 167 7.45 2.62 -9.50
C GLN A 167 8.95 2.68 -9.87
N ALA A 168 9.70 1.61 -9.55
CA ALA A 168 11.12 1.53 -9.88
C ALA A 168 11.41 1.58 -11.38
N ALA A 169 10.47 1.15 -12.24
CA ALA A 169 10.61 1.30 -13.69
C ALA A 169 9.92 2.52 -14.29
N GLY A 170 9.35 3.40 -13.45
CA GLY A 170 8.63 4.58 -13.92
C GLY A 170 7.32 4.27 -14.62
N ALA A 171 6.74 3.08 -14.43
CA ALA A 171 5.41 2.73 -14.92
C ALA A 171 4.30 3.43 -14.13
N ILE A 172 4.56 3.75 -12.86
CA ILE A 172 3.67 4.51 -11.99
C ILE A 172 4.41 5.62 -11.25
N ILE A 173 3.67 6.63 -10.82
CA ILE A 173 4.07 7.59 -9.80
C ILE A 173 3.10 7.43 -8.63
N ALA A 174 3.57 6.87 -7.51
CA ALA A 174 2.72 6.74 -6.33
C ALA A 174 2.76 8.02 -5.47
N VAL A 175 1.60 8.35 -4.89
CA VAL A 175 1.33 9.57 -4.12
C VAL A 175 0.58 9.19 -2.84
N GLY A 176 1.00 9.72 -1.70
CA GLY A 176 0.29 9.54 -0.42
C GLY A 176 1.24 9.14 0.71
N GLU A 177 0.79 8.24 1.59
CA GLU A 177 1.59 7.76 2.72
C GLU A 177 2.25 6.40 2.39
N SER A 178 3.29 6.04 3.15
CA SER A 178 3.84 4.68 3.13
C SER A 178 2.76 3.66 3.46
N THR A 179 2.77 2.53 2.78
CA THR A 179 1.79 1.46 2.96
C THR A 179 2.05 0.63 4.22
N ALA A 180 1.17 -0.32 4.53
CA ALA A 180 1.20 -1.04 5.80
C ALA A 180 2.37 -2.02 5.98
N GLY A 181 3.02 -2.44 4.89
CA GLY A 181 4.09 -3.45 4.96
C GLY A 181 3.59 -4.84 5.30
N ARG A 182 2.41 -5.22 4.79
CA ARG A 182 1.79 -6.53 5.05
C ARG A 182 2.07 -7.51 3.91
N THR A 183 3.35 -7.67 3.56
CA THR A 183 3.81 -8.63 2.52
C THR A 183 4.26 -9.99 3.08
N GLY A 184 4.21 -10.15 4.40
CA GLY A 184 4.62 -11.35 5.13
C GLY A 184 3.48 -12.31 5.45
N PHE A 185 3.81 -13.60 5.53
CA PHE A 185 2.95 -14.69 5.99
C PHE A 185 3.45 -15.23 7.32
N TYR A 186 2.53 -15.59 8.20
CA TYR A 186 2.84 -15.97 9.57
C TYR A 186 2.23 -17.30 9.93
N THR A 187 2.95 -18.07 10.74
CA THR A 187 2.45 -19.29 11.35
C THR A 187 2.27 -19.09 12.84
N LYS A 188 1.16 -19.59 13.39
CA LYS A 188 0.94 -19.57 14.84
C LYS A 188 1.95 -20.47 15.53
N ALA A 189 2.63 -19.92 16.52
CA ALA A 189 3.60 -20.61 17.38
C ALA A 189 3.06 -20.73 18.81
N SER A 190 3.91 -21.23 19.70
CA SER A 190 3.70 -21.25 21.15
C SER A 190 3.54 -19.83 21.73
N ALA A 191 3.12 -19.74 23.00
CA ALA A 191 2.99 -18.47 23.73
C ALA A 191 2.15 -17.40 23.02
N ASN A 192 1.15 -17.82 22.24
CA ASN A 192 0.29 -16.97 21.42
C ASN A 192 1.04 -16.07 20.41
N ALA A 193 2.27 -16.43 20.06
CA ALA A 193 3.05 -15.70 19.06
C ALA A 193 2.69 -16.15 17.64
N TRP A 194 2.87 -15.25 16.70
CA TRP A 194 2.81 -15.48 15.26
C TRP A 194 4.18 -15.12 14.69
N ILE A 195 4.83 -16.09 14.04
CA ILE A 195 6.19 -15.92 13.54
C ILE A 195 6.14 -15.86 12.03
N LEU A 196 6.81 -14.87 11.44
CA LEU A 196 6.98 -14.74 10.00
C LEU A 196 7.62 -16.02 9.45
N CYS A 197 6.89 -16.73 8.60
CA CYS A 197 7.33 -17.97 7.98
C CYS A 197 7.67 -17.79 6.50
N GLY A 198 7.17 -16.74 5.85
CA GLY A 198 7.58 -16.34 4.52
C GLY A 198 7.17 -14.92 4.17
N GLU A 199 7.68 -14.40 3.07
CA GLU A 199 7.37 -13.05 2.59
C GLU A 199 7.51 -12.94 1.07
N VAL A 200 6.71 -12.04 0.49
CA VAL A 200 6.86 -11.59 -0.90
C VAL A 200 7.67 -10.30 -0.93
N ARG A 201 8.61 -10.24 -1.87
CA ARG A 201 9.55 -9.13 -2.02
C ARG A 201 9.59 -8.61 -3.46
N PRO A 202 9.88 -7.31 -3.66
CA PRO A 202 10.15 -6.76 -4.99
C PRO A 202 11.38 -7.40 -5.65
N ASP A 203 12.39 -7.75 -4.87
CA ASP A 203 13.65 -8.37 -5.28
C ASP A 203 14.25 -9.15 -4.09
N SER A 204 15.43 -9.76 -4.27
CA SER A 204 16.03 -10.61 -3.22
C SER A 204 16.37 -9.85 -1.94
N ASP A 205 16.63 -8.54 -2.05
CA ASP A 205 17.30 -7.77 -1.01
C ASP A 205 16.34 -6.83 -0.27
N THR A 206 15.19 -6.53 -0.88
CA THR A 206 14.21 -5.57 -0.37
C THR A 206 13.07 -6.27 0.38
N SER A 207 13.05 -6.15 1.71
CA SER A 207 11.91 -6.59 2.54
C SER A 207 10.98 -5.41 2.79
N LEU A 208 9.68 -5.60 2.56
CA LEU A 208 8.64 -4.60 2.85
C LEU A 208 7.89 -4.88 4.15
N VAL A 209 8.21 -5.98 4.85
CA VAL A 209 7.54 -6.37 6.09
C VAL A 209 7.74 -5.31 7.17
N GLY A 210 6.65 -4.73 7.67
CA GLY A 210 6.64 -3.71 8.73
C GLY A 210 7.04 -2.30 8.28
N VAL A 211 7.56 -2.13 7.07
CA VAL A 211 8.00 -0.82 6.54
C VAL A 211 7.12 -0.29 5.41
N GLY A 212 6.51 -1.19 4.63
CA GLY A 212 5.67 -0.82 3.50
C GLY A 212 6.42 -0.39 2.25
N PHE A 213 5.65 -0.22 1.18
CA PHE A 213 6.04 0.46 -0.03
C PHE A 213 6.00 1.98 0.20
N GLU A 214 7.08 2.65 -0.20
CA GLU A 214 7.21 4.11 -0.08
C GLU A 214 6.82 4.80 -1.40
N PRO A 215 5.80 5.68 -1.40
CA PRO A 215 5.41 6.42 -2.59
C PRO A 215 6.48 7.45 -2.99
N ARG A 216 6.69 7.63 -4.30
CA ARG A 216 7.64 8.63 -4.82
C ARG A 216 7.32 10.05 -4.36
N ILE A 217 6.04 10.37 -4.19
CA ILE A 217 5.59 11.66 -3.65
C ILE A 217 4.89 11.37 -2.32
N GLN A 218 5.68 11.37 -1.26
CA GLN A 218 5.19 11.17 0.09
C GLN A 218 4.53 12.45 0.60
N LEU A 219 3.33 12.31 1.15
CA LEU A 219 2.59 13.39 1.79
C LEU A 219 2.37 13.02 3.25
N GLU A 220 2.75 13.92 4.15
CA GLU A 220 2.30 13.86 5.52
C GLU A 220 0.86 14.39 5.57
N SER A 221 -0.10 13.48 5.61
CA SER A 221 -1.50 13.77 5.89
C SER A 221 -1.83 13.29 7.31
N ASP A 222 -2.71 14.02 7.98
CA ASP A 222 -3.25 13.56 9.26
C ASP A 222 -4.09 12.29 9.02
N ALA A 223 -3.93 11.28 9.87
CA ALA A 223 -4.66 10.02 9.73
C ALA A 223 -6.18 10.25 9.73
N LYS A 224 -6.65 11.24 10.50
CA LYS A 224 -8.05 11.65 10.54
C LYS A 224 -8.49 12.32 9.23
N GLU A 225 -7.66 13.19 8.66
CA GLU A 225 -7.93 13.87 7.39
C GLU A 225 -8.10 12.84 6.26
N ASN A 226 -7.12 11.95 6.09
CA ASN A 226 -7.16 10.90 5.07
C ASN A 226 -8.35 9.94 5.28
N TYR A 227 -8.65 9.60 6.54
CA TYR A 227 -9.83 8.80 6.86
C TYR A 227 -11.12 9.51 6.47
N LEU A 228 -11.27 10.78 6.82
CA LEU A 228 -12.47 11.56 6.59
C LEU A 228 -12.72 11.78 5.10
N SER A 229 -11.71 12.25 4.33
CA SER A 229 -11.88 12.50 2.89
C SER A 229 -12.26 11.21 2.14
N TYR A 230 -11.62 10.10 2.50
CA TYR A 230 -11.97 8.79 1.99
C TYR A 230 -13.42 8.38 2.32
N HIS A 231 -13.84 8.52 3.57
CA HIS A 231 -15.18 8.09 3.98
C HIS A 231 -16.29 9.02 3.47
N LEU A 232 -16.00 10.31 3.25
CA LEU A 232 -16.93 11.22 2.57
C LEU A 232 -17.20 10.76 1.14
N TYR A 233 -16.14 10.43 0.39
CA TYR A 233 -16.29 9.85 -0.95
C TYR A 233 -17.09 8.54 -0.95
N GLU A 234 -16.77 7.63 -0.02
CA GLU A 234 -17.49 6.35 0.10
C GLU A 234 -18.97 6.54 0.49
N ALA A 235 -19.29 7.59 1.26
CA ALA A 235 -20.66 7.99 1.60
C ALA A 235 -21.44 8.65 0.45
N GLY A 236 -20.79 8.88 -0.70
CA GLY A 236 -21.43 9.41 -1.91
C GLY A 236 -21.25 10.92 -2.11
N THR A 237 -20.33 11.57 -1.39
CA THR A 237 -19.90 12.92 -1.73
C THR A 237 -19.29 12.92 -3.14
N ASP A 238 -19.72 13.87 -3.97
CA ASP A 238 -19.18 14.06 -5.31
C ASP A 238 -17.67 14.30 -5.24
N ILE A 239 -16.90 13.52 -6.00
CA ILE A 239 -15.44 13.59 -6.03
C ILE A 239 -14.92 14.98 -6.37
N LEU A 240 -15.67 15.76 -7.16
CA LEU A 240 -15.29 17.13 -7.51
C LEU A 240 -15.30 18.07 -6.29
N GLN A 241 -16.11 17.78 -5.28
CA GLN A 241 -16.13 18.54 -4.02
C GLN A 241 -14.93 18.22 -3.11
N LEU A 242 -14.23 17.12 -3.39
CA LEU A 242 -13.00 16.75 -2.71
C LEU A 242 -11.75 17.34 -3.39
N LEU A 243 -11.92 18.03 -4.52
CA LEU A 243 -10.86 18.79 -5.16
C LEU A 243 -10.88 20.24 -4.64
N GLY A 244 -9.71 20.82 -4.49
CA GLY A 244 -9.57 22.23 -4.18
C GLY A 244 -10.02 23.10 -5.35
N ASN A 245 -10.75 24.19 -5.06
CA ASN A 245 -11.08 25.18 -6.07
C ASN A 245 -9.81 25.91 -6.52
N GLU A 246 -9.47 25.82 -7.81
CA GLU A 246 -8.36 26.55 -8.45
C GLU A 246 -8.50 28.09 -8.29
N ASP A 247 -9.70 28.60 -7.96
CA ASP A 247 -10.04 30.04 -7.89
C ASP A 247 -9.87 30.72 -6.51
N SER A 248 -9.36 30.03 -5.49
CA SER A 248 -9.26 30.62 -4.13
C SER A 248 -8.08 31.59 -3.91
N SER A 249 -7.44 32.06 -4.97
CA SER A 249 -6.51 33.19 -4.93
C SER A 249 -7.16 34.48 -5.45
N SER A 250 -8.14 35.03 -4.72
CA SER A 250 -8.47 36.46 -4.82
C SER A 250 -9.23 36.94 -3.58
N ASP A 251 -8.87 38.13 -3.11
CA ASP A 251 -9.50 38.90 -2.04
C ASP A 251 -11.03 38.79 -1.99
N SER A 252 -11.59 38.57 -0.79
CA SER A 252 -12.34 39.62 -0.08
C SER A 252 -13.15 39.08 1.10
N ASP A 253 -13.13 39.87 2.17
CA ASP A 253 -14.14 39.92 3.22
C ASP A 253 -15.55 39.91 2.62
N GLN A 254 -16.29 38.81 2.79
CA GLN A 254 -17.74 38.85 2.97
C GLN A 254 -18.23 37.55 3.59
N ALA A 255 -18.54 37.63 4.88
CA ALA A 255 -19.31 36.63 5.60
C ALA A 255 -20.71 36.54 4.99
N SER A 256 -20.99 35.43 4.31
CA SER A 256 -22.35 34.96 4.07
C SER A 256 -22.53 33.62 4.77
N GLU A 257 -23.35 33.62 5.82
CA GLU A 257 -23.82 32.42 6.50
C GLU A 257 -24.60 31.52 5.53
N ALA A 258 -23.98 30.42 5.14
CA ALA A 258 -24.65 29.16 4.90
C ALA A 258 -23.75 28.08 5.51
N ASP A 259 -24.21 27.49 6.60
CA ASP A 259 -23.59 26.40 7.35
C ASP A 259 -23.69 25.07 6.56
N SER A 260 -23.31 25.10 5.28
CA SER A 260 -22.92 23.90 4.55
C SER A 260 -21.46 23.67 4.88
N GLY A 261 -21.18 22.76 5.83
CA GLY A 261 -19.85 22.48 6.32
C GLY A 261 -18.83 22.42 5.19
N ILE A 262 -17.85 23.32 5.22
CA ILE A 262 -16.78 23.40 4.22
C ILE A 262 -16.10 22.03 4.22
N ILE A 263 -16.19 21.32 3.09
CA ILE A 263 -15.50 20.04 2.91
C ILE A 263 -14.03 20.37 2.64
N GLU A 264 -13.13 19.88 3.49
CA GLU A 264 -11.71 20.01 3.27
C GLU A 264 -11.29 19.18 2.04
N PRO A 265 -10.50 19.75 1.11
CA PRO A 265 -10.03 19.01 -0.06
C PRO A 265 -9.19 17.78 0.32
N ASP A 266 -9.34 16.72 -0.45
CA ASP A 266 -8.51 15.53 -0.35
C ASP A 266 -7.11 15.84 -0.91
N ARG A 267 -6.14 16.08 -0.02
CA ARG A 267 -4.77 16.45 -0.40
C ARG A 267 -4.06 15.40 -1.26
N ILE A 268 -4.35 14.11 -1.04
CA ILE A 268 -3.72 13.02 -1.79
C ILE A 268 -4.28 12.97 -3.21
N LEU A 269 -5.61 13.04 -3.33
CA LEU A 269 -6.28 13.09 -4.63
C LEU A 269 -5.90 14.37 -5.40
N GLN A 270 -5.94 15.52 -4.74
CA GLN A 270 -5.57 16.81 -5.33
C GLN A 270 -4.16 16.76 -5.89
N ARG A 271 -3.20 16.24 -5.12
CA ARG A 271 -1.81 16.10 -5.59
C ARG A 271 -1.73 15.22 -6.84
N GLY A 272 -2.51 14.13 -6.90
CA GLY A 272 -2.58 13.28 -8.08
C GLY A 272 -3.10 14.02 -9.32
N VAL A 273 -4.14 14.83 -9.16
CA VAL A 273 -4.70 15.69 -10.22
C VAL A 273 -3.69 16.75 -10.66
N ASP A 274 -3.00 17.40 -9.72
CA ASP A 274 -1.99 18.42 -10.01
C ASP A 274 -0.85 17.85 -10.86
N ILE A 275 -0.37 16.65 -10.55
CA ILE A 275 0.71 15.99 -11.28
C ILE A 275 0.29 15.72 -12.72
N ILE A 276 -0.90 15.14 -12.94
CA ILE A 276 -1.37 14.87 -14.30
C ILE A 276 -1.55 16.18 -15.07
N SER A 277 -2.14 17.19 -14.44
CA SER A 277 -2.35 18.50 -15.04
C SER A 277 -1.01 19.13 -15.47
N ALA A 278 0.01 19.06 -14.62
CA ALA A 278 1.35 19.54 -14.95
C ALA A 278 1.99 18.75 -16.11
N LEU A 279 1.86 17.42 -16.11
CA LEU A 279 2.36 16.58 -17.21
C LEU A 279 1.69 16.90 -18.55
N GLN A 280 0.38 17.14 -18.55
CA GLN A 280 -0.38 17.55 -19.74
C GLN A 280 0.08 18.92 -20.27
N ILE A 281 0.32 19.90 -19.37
CA ILE A 281 0.83 21.23 -19.77
C ILE A 281 2.22 21.13 -20.41
N LEU A 282 3.12 20.32 -19.83
CA LEU A 282 4.46 20.13 -20.37
C LEU A 282 4.46 19.46 -21.76
N GLN A 283 3.52 18.54 -22.02
CA GLN A 283 3.34 17.94 -23.34
C GLN A 283 2.93 18.99 -24.37
N GLN A 284 1.92 19.80 -24.05
CA GLN A 284 1.44 20.87 -24.95
C GLN A 284 2.54 21.89 -25.27
N GLN A 285 3.45 22.18 -24.34
CA GLN A 285 4.59 23.05 -24.58
C GLN A 285 5.66 22.43 -25.49
N THR A 286 5.77 21.10 -25.52
CA THR A 286 6.75 20.39 -26.36
C THR A 286 6.26 20.26 -27.82
N GLU A 287 4.96 20.38 -28.04
CA GLU A 287 4.32 20.32 -29.36
C GLU A 287 4.22 21.71 -30.05
N LEU A 288 4.62 22.79 -29.37
CA LEU A 288 4.68 24.18 -29.87
C LEU A 288 6.10 24.55 -30.35
#